data_AF-A0A8H5CRZ6-F1
#
_entry.id   AF-A0A8H5CRZ6-F1
#
_cell.length_a   1.000
_cell.length_b   1.000
_cell.length_c   1.000
_cell.angle_alpha   90.00
_cell.angle_beta   90.00
_cell.angle_gamma   90.00
#
_symmetry.space_group_name_H-M   'P 1'
#
loop_
_entity.id
_entity.type
_entity.pdbx_description
1 polymer ?
#
loop_
_entity_poly.entity_id
_entity_poly.type
_entity_poly.pdbx_seq_one_letter_code
_entity_poly.pdbx_strand_id
1 'polypeptide(L)'
;MLSAIQSLRRPILQASHLRVPVTQARSYLTLKDVKYNVTATATGAGRNGHVDANGLSLDLATPKELGGTGNGQNPEQLYAMGYASCFLGATQLVARNQKKPDQAKTAKVHVSVSLGEPEDLGGFGLAVDIKVEGVDEEVLQAAHEFCPYSRALKHGISVNVSRA
;
A
#
# COMPACT_ATOMS: atom_id res chain seq x y z
N MET A 1 -53.02 -40.15 -4.05
CA MET A 1 -51.83 -40.50 -3.25
C MET A 1 -50.65 -40.68 -4.20
N LEU A 2 -49.63 -39.81 -4.08
CA LEU A 2 -48.25 -39.87 -4.63
C LEU A 2 -48.10 -40.04 -6.16
N SER A 3 -47.16 -39.45 -6.89
CA SER A 3 -46.15 -38.41 -6.67
C SER A 3 -45.62 -38.07 -8.07
N ALA A 4 -45.30 -36.79 -8.30
CA ALA A 4 -44.59 -36.30 -9.48
C ALA A 4 -43.19 -36.95 -9.63
N ILE A 5 -42.61 -36.90 -10.83
CA ILE A 5 -41.39 -36.13 -11.14
C ILE A 5 -40.92 -36.44 -12.58
N GLN A 6 -40.89 -35.38 -13.39
CA GLN A 6 -40.29 -35.32 -14.71
C GLN A 6 -38.77 -35.50 -14.63
N SER A 7 -38.26 -36.47 -15.40
CA SER A 7 -36.84 -36.62 -15.68
C SER A 7 -36.47 -35.77 -16.89
N LEU A 8 -36.24 -34.47 -16.68
CA LEU A 8 -35.61 -33.59 -17.66
C LEU A 8 -34.10 -33.62 -17.41
N ARG A 9 -33.38 -34.43 -18.21
CA ARG A 9 -31.92 -34.36 -18.31
C ARG A 9 -31.53 -32.99 -18.86
N ARG A 10 -31.02 -32.10 -18.00
CA ARG A 10 -30.32 -30.89 -18.46
C ARG A 10 -28.90 -31.27 -18.87
N PRO A 11 -28.40 -30.85 -20.05
CA PRO A 11 -27.00 -31.02 -20.38
C PRO A 11 -26.19 -30.15 -19.42
N ILE A 12 -25.17 -30.76 -18.79
CA ILE A 12 -24.17 -30.05 -18.00
C ILE A 12 -23.41 -29.16 -18.99
N LEU A 13 -23.74 -27.88 -19.01
CA LEU A 13 -22.85 -26.86 -19.56
C LEU A 13 -21.58 -26.90 -18.73
N GLN A 14 -20.54 -27.55 -19.25
CA GLN A 14 -19.19 -27.40 -18.72
C GLN A 14 -18.88 -25.91 -18.73
N ALA A 15 -18.73 -25.33 -17.54
CA ALA A 15 -18.18 -23.99 -17.38
C ALA A 15 -16.75 -24.03 -17.92
N SER A 16 -16.60 -23.72 -19.21
CA SER A 16 -15.34 -23.38 -19.83
C SER A 16 -14.66 -22.37 -18.94
N HIS A 17 -13.47 -22.70 -18.45
CA HIS A 17 -12.61 -21.79 -17.69
C HIS A 17 -12.34 -20.55 -18.53
N LEU A 18 -13.21 -19.55 -18.42
CA LEU A 18 -12.88 -18.18 -18.77
C LEU A 18 -11.78 -17.78 -17.80
N ARG A 19 -10.53 -18.06 -18.18
CA ARG A 19 -9.39 -17.32 -17.66
C ARG A 19 -9.64 -15.89 -18.09
N VAL A 20 -10.20 -15.09 -17.20
CA VAL A 20 -10.13 -13.64 -17.32
C VAL A 20 -8.65 -13.34 -17.49
N PRO A 21 -8.21 -12.87 -18.67
CA PRO A 21 -6.85 -12.40 -18.77
C PRO A 21 -6.78 -11.23 -17.81
N VAL A 22 -5.90 -11.29 -16.81
CA VAL A 22 -5.49 -10.11 -16.06
C VAL A 22 -4.67 -9.28 -17.04
N THR A 23 -5.34 -8.66 -18.01
CA THR A 23 -4.75 -7.64 -18.86
C THR A 23 -4.53 -6.44 -17.96
N GLN A 24 -3.32 -6.37 -17.44
CA GLN A 24 -2.81 -5.29 -16.62
C GLN A 24 -3.00 -3.98 -17.40
N ALA A 25 -3.99 -3.17 -17.02
CA ALA A 25 -4.19 -1.88 -17.64
C ALA A 25 -2.96 -1.01 -17.33
N ARG A 26 -2.33 -0.45 -18.38
CA ARG A 26 -1.28 0.56 -18.19
C ARG A 26 -1.86 1.73 -17.39
N SER A 27 -1.17 2.17 -16.36
CA SER A 27 -1.45 3.40 -15.62
C SER A 27 -0.38 4.45 -15.91
N TYR A 28 -0.61 5.68 -15.45
CA TYR A 28 0.37 6.77 -15.54
C TYR A 28 1.71 6.41 -14.87
N LEU A 29 1.69 5.47 -13.91
CA LEU A 29 2.87 4.99 -13.19
C LEU A 29 3.35 3.61 -13.64
N THR A 30 2.92 3.11 -14.81
CA THR A 30 3.52 1.87 -15.36
C THR A 30 5.01 2.09 -15.62
N LEU A 31 5.84 1.27 -14.97
CA LEU A 31 7.30 1.39 -15.01
C LEU A 31 7.83 0.93 -16.37
N LYS A 32 8.64 1.77 -17.02
CA LYS A 32 9.40 1.41 -18.23
C LYS A 32 10.72 0.69 -17.89
N ASP A 33 11.34 1.08 -16.77
CA ASP A 33 12.66 0.62 -16.34
C ASP A 33 12.66 0.43 -14.82
N VAL A 34 12.79 -0.83 -14.38
CA VAL A 34 12.73 -1.20 -12.96
C VAL A 34 14.13 -1.08 -12.38
N LYS A 35 14.32 -0.12 -11.46
CA LYS A 35 15.62 0.13 -10.83
C LYS A 35 15.91 -0.74 -9.62
N TYR A 36 14.87 -1.11 -8.88
CA TYR A 36 14.97 -1.88 -7.65
C TYR A 36 13.68 -2.66 -7.43
N ASN A 37 13.80 -3.87 -6.89
CA ASN A 37 12.67 -4.71 -6.51
C ASN A 37 12.98 -5.41 -5.17
N VAL A 38 11.97 -5.50 -4.31
CA VAL A 38 12.03 -6.21 -3.04
C VAL A 38 10.81 -7.13 -2.94
N THR A 39 11.03 -8.35 -2.46
CA THR A 39 9.95 -9.29 -2.16
C THR A 39 9.86 -9.43 -0.65
N ALA A 40 8.65 -9.27 -0.11
CA ALA A 40 8.36 -9.55 1.28
C ALA A 40 7.42 -10.76 1.38
N THR A 41 7.59 -11.58 2.41
CA THR A 41 6.72 -12.72 2.70
C THR A 41 6.08 -12.55 4.07
N ALA A 42 4.76 -12.64 4.13
CA ALA A 42 4.02 -12.72 5.38
C ALA A 42 3.59 -14.17 5.64
N THR A 43 3.85 -14.70 6.85
CA THR A 43 3.44 -16.05 7.25
C THR A 43 2.73 -16.04 8.61
N GLY A 44 2.00 -17.11 8.93
CA GLY A 44 1.25 -17.21 10.18
C GLY A 44 -0.07 -16.44 10.19
N ALA A 45 -0.46 -15.94 11.36
CA ALA A 45 -1.81 -15.42 11.62
C ALA A 45 -2.03 -13.97 11.15
N GLY A 46 -1.83 -13.70 9.85
CA GLY A 46 -2.11 -12.39 9.24
C GLY A 46 -1.45 -11.23 10.00
N ARG A 47 -2.26 -10.34 10.58
CA ARG A 47 -1.81 -9.18 11.39
C ARG A 47 -1.15 -9.55 12.74
N ASN A 48 -1.11 -10.85 13.08
CA ASN A 48 -0.43 -11.40 14.26
C ASN A 48 0.64 -12.43 13.86
N GLY A 49 1.09 -12.39 12.60
CA GLY A 49 2.07 -13.31 12.04
C GLY A 49 3.49 -12.73 12.03
N HIS A 50 4.28 -13.18 11.06
CA HIS A 50 5.65 -12.75 10.85
C HIS A 50 5.82 -12.23 9.42
N VAL A 51 6.61 -11.17 9.25
CA VAL A 51 7.01 -10.65 7.94
C VAL A 51 8.52 -10.65 7.79
N ASP A 52 9.00 -11.09 6.63
CA ASP A 52 10.41 -10.97 6.24
C ASP A 52 10.54 -10.31 4.87
N ALA A 53 11.49 -9.40 4.73
CA ALA A 53 11.90 -8.86 3.45
C ALA A 53 13.43 -8.72 3.39
N ASN A 54 14.10 -9.66 2.72
CA ASN A 54 15.56 -9.68 2.55
C ASN A 54 16.33 -9.54 3.88
N GLY A 55 15.88 -10.21 4.94
CA GLY A 55 16.53 -10.20 6.26
C GLY A 55 16.08 -9.06 7.18
N LEU A 56 15.16 -8.18 6.75
CA LEU A 56 14.36 -7.38 7.67
C LEU A 56 13.16 -8.21 8.12
N SER A 57 13.28 -8.81 9.30
CA SER A 57 12.28 -9.73 9.86
C SER A 57 11.59 -9.11 11.08
N LEU A 58 10.26 -9.13 11.12
CA LEU A 58 9.45 -8.52 12.19
C LEU A 58 8.28 -9.41 12.58
N ASP A 59 8.05 -9.54 13.88
CA ASP A 59 6.80 -10.11 14.40
C ASP A 59 5.71 -9.03 14.42
N LEU A 60 4.54 -9.39 13.92
CA LEU A 60 3.38 -8.53 13.87
C LEU A 60 2.42 -8.83 15.02
N ALA A 61 1.78 -7.78 15.51
CA ALA A 61 0.68 -7.88 16.44
C ALA A 61 -0.39 -6.83 16.09
N THR A 62 -1.65 -7.24 16.21
CA THR A 62 -2.78 -6.31 16.13
C THR A 62 -2.68 -5.34 17.32
N PRO A 63 -2.82 -4.01 17.09
CA PRO A 63 -2.76 -3.02 18.16
C PRO A 63 -3.92 -3.19 19.15
N LYS A 64 -3.76 -2.67 20.37
CA LYS A 64 -4.75 -2.82 21.46
C LYS A 64 -6.08 -2.16 21.12
N GLU A 65 -6.01 -1.04 20.40
CA GLU A 65 -7.15 -0.27 19.89
C GLU A 65 -8.02 -1.08 18.92
N LEU A 66 -7.45 -2.14 18.31
CA LEU A 66 -8.15 -3.09 17.45
C LEU A 66 -8.35 -4.46 18.15
N GLY A 67 -8.27 -4.51 19.47
CA GLY A 67 -8.51 -5.72 20.27
C GLY A 67 -7.36 -6.73 20.29
N GLY A 68 -6.17 -6.36 19.81
CA GLY A 68 -5.01 -7.23 19.81
C GLY A 68 -4.12 -7.09 21.05
N THR A 69 -2.99 -7.80 21.05
CA THR A 69 -2.02 -7.77 22.16
C THR A 69 -1.18 -6.49 22.16
N GLY A 70 -0.94 -5.91 20.97
CA GLY A 70 0.02 -4.83 20.76
C GLY A 70 1.50 -5.24 20.94
N ASN A 71 1.79 -6.53 21.12
CA ASN A 71 3.14 -7.04 21.38
C ASN A 71 3.90 -7.36 20.08
N GLY A 72 4.06 -6.38 19.21
CA GLY A 72 4.68 -6.53 17.90
C GLY A 72 4.53 -5.25 17.07
N GLN A 73 5.04 -5.29 15.84
CA GLN A 73 4.80 -4.19 14.89
C GLN A 73 3.47 -4.39 14.17
N ASN A 74 3.01 -3.40 13.41
CA ASN A 74 1.80 -3.53 12.60
C ASN A 74 1.99 -2.92 11.19
N PRO A 75 1.14 -3.30 10.22
CA PRO A 75 1.25 -2.80 8.84
C PRO A 75 1.22 -1.27 8.73
N GLU A 76 0.44 -0.58 9.57
CA GLU A 76 0.32 0.88 9.51
C GLU A 76 1.59 1.58 9.99
N GLN A 77 2.29 1.05 11.00
CA GLN A 77 3.62 1.53 11.41
C GLN A 77 4.64 1.40 10.28
N LEU A 78 4.67 0.25 9.61
CA LEU A 78 5.59 0.02 8.50
C LEU A 78 5.30 0.97 7.33
N TYR A 79 4.02 1.19 7.04
CA TYR A 79 3.59 2.13 6.02
C TYR A 79 3.96 3.58 6.39
N ALA A 80 3.72 4.00 7.63
CA ALA A 80 4.09 5.34 8.12
C ALA A 80 5.60 5.59 8.02
N MET A 81 6.41 4.62 8.45
CA MET A 81 7.87 4.71 8.36
C MET A 81 8.36 4.79 6.90
N GLY A 82 7.82 3.92 6.03
CA GLY A 82 8.15 3.91 4.62
C GLY A 82 7.79 5.22 3.93
N TYR A 83 6.59 5.75 4.20
CA TYR A 83 6.14 7.01 3.61
C TYR A 83 6.95 8.20 4.16
N ALA A 84 7.18 8.29 5.47
CA ALA A 84 7.99 9.36 6.06
C ALA A 84 9.40 9.40 5.45
N SER A 85 10.05 8.24 5.31
CA SER A 85 11.37 8.13 4.69
C SER A 85 11.34 8.52 3.21
N CYS A 86 10.36 8.03 2.46
CA CYS A 86 10.22 8.31 1.03
C CYS A 86 9.96 9.81 0.76
N PHE A 87 9.09 10.43 1.56
CA PHE A 87 8.77 11.84 1.42
C PHE A 87 9.95 12.73 1.83
N LEU A 88 10.68 12.39 2.91
CA LEU A 88 11.91 13.09 3.29
C LEU A 88 12.94 13.03 2.15
N GLY A 89 13.15 11.87 1.53
CA GLY A 89 14.03 11.73 0.38
C GLY A 89 13.64 12.63 -0.80
N ALA A 90 12.35 12.70 -1.11
CA ALA A 90 11.81 13.60 -2.14
C ALA A 90 12.06 15.08 -1.79
N THR A 91 11.74 15.48 -0.55
CA THR A 91 11.98 16.83 -0.03
C THR A 91 13.43 17.25 -0.16
N GLN A 92 14.37 16.40 0.27
CA GLN A 92 15.79 16.71 0.21
C GLN A 92 16.31 16.85 -1.23
N LEU A 93 15.83 15.99 -2.14
CA LEU A 93 16.20 16.07 -3.55
C LEU A 93 15.69 17.36 -4.19
N VAL A 94 14.42 17.67 -4.00
CA VAL A 94 13.77 18.88 -4.53
C VAL A 94 14.45 20.13 -3.99
N ALA A 95 14.68 20.21 -2.67
CA ALA A 95 15.37 21.34 -2.05
C ALA A 95 16.77 21.54 -2.63
N ARG A 96 17.56 20.47 -2.85
CA ARG A 96 18.87 20.56 -3.53
C ARG A 96 18.75 21.10 -4.95
N ASN A 97 17.78 20.62 -5.73
CA ASN A 97 17.55 21.06 -7.10
C ASN A 97 17.12 22.53 -7.18
N GLN A 98 16.38 23.01 -6.18
CA GLN A 98 16.01 24.42 -6.02
C GLN A 98 17.11 25.27 -5.38
N LYS A 99 18.33 24.73 -5.19
CA LYS A 99 19.46 25.42 -4.56
C LYS A 99 19.17 25.90 -3.13
N LYS A 100 18.39 25.14 -2.37
CA LYS A 100 18.04 25.34 -0.95
C LYS A 100 18.70 24.25 -0.07
N PRO A 101 20.04 24.16 -0.01
CA PRO A 101 20.74 23.05 0.66
C PRO A 101 20.51 23.00 2.17
N ASP A 102 20.19 24.12 2.83
CA ASP A 102 19.92 24.13 4.27
C ASP A 102 18.60 23.43 4.60
N GLN A 103 17.54 23.69 3.82
CA GLN A 103 16.27 22.97 3.94
C GLN A 103 16.46 21.46 3.71
N ALA A 104 17.29 21.08 2.72
CA ALA A 104 17.61 19.67 2.48
C ALA A 104 18.34 18.99 3.64
N LYS A 105 19.01 19.74 4.53
CA LYS A 105 19.71 19.20 5.70
C LYS A 105 18.83 19.19 6.95
N THR A 106 17.95 20.16 7.10
CA THR A 106 17.17 20.37 8.33
C THR A 106 15.75 19.82 8.27
N ALA A 107 15.26 19.48 7.07
CA ALA A 107 13.89 18.97 6.90
C ALA A 107 13.62 17.72 7.76
N LYS A 108 12.44 17.71 8.38
CA LYS A 108 11.91 16.55 9.10
C LYS A 108 10.50 16.28 8.62
N VAL A 109 10.18 15.00 8.44
CA VAL A 109 8.86 14.58 7.97
C VAL A 109 8.21 13.69 9.03
N HIS A 110 6.98 14.04 9.37
CA HIS A 110 6.13 13.29 10.29
C HIS A 110 4.94 12.77 9.50
N VAL A 111 4.73 11.46 9.51
CA VAL A 111 3.60 10.83 8.84
C VAL A 111 2.74 10.11 9.86
N SER A 112 1.46 10.45 9.88
CA SER A 112 0.43 9.73 10.64
C SER A 112 -0.40 8.90 9.68
N VAL A 113 -0.61 7.62 10.00
CA VAL A 113 -1.44 6.70 9.23
C VAL A 113 -2.59 6.26 10.10
N SER A 114 -3.82 6.49 9.64
CA SER A 114 -5.05 6.07 10.31
C SER A 114 -5.69 4.93 9.53
N LEU A 115 -6.09 3.87 10.25
CA LEU A 115 -6.90 2.77 9.74
C LEU A 115 -8.30 2.90 10.33
N GLY A 116 -9.34 2.88 9.50
CA GLY A 116 -10.73 3.01 9.94
C GLY A 116 -11.73 2.63 8.86
N GLU A 117 -13.02 2.80 9.14
CA GLU A 117 -14.10 2.55 8.18
C GLU A 117 -14.32 3.77 7.29
N PRO A 118 -14.27 3.64 5.95
CA PRO A 118 -14.67 4.70 5.03
C PRO A 118 -16.17 5.00 5.11
N GLU A 119 -16.56 6.25 4.85
CA GLU A 119 -17.97 6.67 4.85
C GLU A 119 -18.80 5.94 3.78
N ASP A 120 -18.23 5.79 2.58
CA ASP A 120 -18.96 5.34 1.38
C ASP A 120 -18.60 3.90 0.94
N LEU A 121 -17.76 3.19 1.70
CA LEU A 121 -17.27 1.86 1.34
C LEU A 121 -17.15 0.97 2.58
N GLY A 122 -17.78 -0.20 2.54
CA GLY A 122 -17.64 -1.20 3.61
C GLY A 122 -16.22 -1.74 3.73
N GLY A 123 -15.80 -2.07 4.96
CA GLY A 123 -14.46 -2.57 5.27
C GLY A 123 -13.54 -1.48 5.80
N PHE A 124 -12.22 -1.69 5.66
CA PHE A 124 -11.22 -0.74 6.15
C PHE A 124 -10.62 0.11 5.02
N GLY A 125 -10.39 1.38 5.32
CA GLY A 125 -9.59 2.32 4.53
C GLY A 125 -8.43 2.89 5.33
N LEU A 126 -7.56 3.59 4.61
CA LEU A 126 -6.42 4.30 5.18
C LEU A 126 -6.53 5.80 4.91
N ALA A 127 -6.16 6.61 5.89
CA ALA A 127 -5.91 8.04 5.74
C ALA A 127 -4.46 8.36 6.14
N VAL A 128 -3.85 9.34 5.47
CA VAL A 128 -2.47 9.75 5.72
C VAL A 128 -2.40 11.25 5.91
N ASP A 129 -1.79 11.69 7.01
CA ASP A 129 -1.44 13.09 7.28
C ASP A 129 0.09 13.23 7.27
N ILE A 130 0.60 14.24 6.56
CA ILE A 130 2.04 14.50 6.44
C ILE A 130 2.32 15.93 6.90
N LYS A 131 3.20 16.06 7.89
CA LYS A 131 3.73 17.35 8.36
C LYS A 131 5.21 17.42 8.12
N VAL A 132 5.67 18.55 7.57
CA VAL A 132 7.08 18.76 7.21
C VAL A 132 7.60 20.02 7.87
N GLU A 133 8.68 19.89 8.62
CA GLU A 133 9.40 21.00 9.23
C GLU A 133 10.56 21.45 8.33
N GLY A 134 10.96 22.72 8.45
CA GLY A 134 12.23 23.22 7.90
C GLY A 134 12.24 23.45 6.39
N VAL A 135 11.07 23.51 5.75
CA VAL A 135 10.94 23.77 4.30
C VAL A 135 9.91 24.86 4.02
N ASP A 136 10.02 25.51 2.87
CA ASP A 136 8.98 26.39 2.35
C ASP A 136 7.92 25.62 1.53
N GLU A 137 6.80 26.30 1.24
CA GLU A 137 5.66 25.71 0.52
C GLU A 137 6.04 25.22 -0.88
N GLU A 138 6.97 25.90 -1.56
CA GLU A 138 7.43 25.52 -2.89
C GLU A 138 8.14 24.16 -2.86
N VAL A 139 9.03 23.94 -1.88
CA VAL A 139 9.68 22.64 -1.68
C VAL A 139 8.66 21.58 -1.27
N LEU A 140 7.73 21.92 -0.37
CA LEU A 140 6.71 20.98 0.12
C LEU A 140 5.85 20.43 -1.02
N GLN A 141 5.30 21.31 -1.84
CA GLN A 141 4.43 20.91 -2.96
C GLN A 141 5.18 20.12 -4.02
N ALA A 142 6.39 20.58 -4.39
CA ALA A 142 7.21 19.86 -5.34
C ALA A 142 7.66 18.48 -4.81
N ALA A 143 7.90 18.35 -3.50
CA ALA A 143 8.18 17.06 -2.88
C ALA A 143 6.96 16.13 -2.93
N HIS A 144 5.75 16.63 -2.70
CA HIS A 144 4.52 15.85 -2.79
C HIS A 144 4.28 15.32 -4.21
N GLU A 145 4.51 16.13 -5.24
CA GLU A 145 4.42 15.70 -6.64
C GLU A 145 5.54 14.73 -7.05
N PHE A 146 6.70 14.79 -6.39
CA PHE A 146 7.84 13.93 -6.70
C PHE A 146 7.79 12.58 -5.99
N CYS A 147 7.34 12.55 -4.73
CA CYS A 147 7.39 11.38 -3.85
C CYS A 147 6.65 10.17 -4.45
N PRO A 148 7.32 9.02 -4.64
CA PRO A 148 6.68 7.80 -5.15
C PRO A 148 5.41 7.35 -4.41
N TYR A 149 5.38 7.46 -3.07
CA TYR A 149 4.22 7.06 -2.27
C TYR A 149 3.02 8.00 -2.50
N SER A 150 3.26 9.31 -2.55
CA SER A 150 2.23 10.30 -2.90
C SER A 150 1.68 10.08 -4.30
N ARG A 151 2.55 9.86 -5.29
CA ARG A 151 2.15 9.57 -6.67
C ARG A 151 1.32 8.29 -6.75
N ALA A 152 1.69 7.26 -5.99
CA ALA A 152 0.96 5.99 -5.95
C ALA A 152 -0.48 6.17 -5.47
N LEU A 153 -0.70 6.99 -4.43
CA LEU A 153 -2.05 7.30 -3.93
C LEU A 153 -2.85 8.19 -4.90
N LYS A 154 -2.19 9.16 -5.54
CA LYS A 154 -2.84 10.13 -6.45
C LYS A 154 -3.22 9.53 -7.81
N HIS A 155 -2.37 8.67 -8.36
CA HIS A 155 -2.50 8.18 -9.74
C HIS A 155 -2.73 6.67 -9.85
N GLY A 156 -2.62 5.95 -8.74
CA GLY A 156 -2.66 4.49 -8.71
C GLY A 156 -1.37 3.84 -9.21
N ILE A 157 -1.11 2.64 -8.72
CA ILE A 157 -0.04 1.76 -9.18
C ILE A 157 -0.64 0.51 -9.81
N SER A 158 0.18 -0.22 -10.56
CA SER A 158 -0.24 -1.51 -11.07
C SER A 158 -0.06 -2.59 -10.01
N VAL A 159 -1.14 -3.26 -9.64
CA VAL A 159 -1.17 -4.33 -8.63
C VAL A 159 -1.71 -5.59 -9.30
N ASN A 160 -0.95 -6.68 -9.23
CA ASN A 160 -1.36 -7.98 -9.75
C ASN A 160 -1.53 -8.96 -8.60
N VAL A 161 -2.69 -9.64 -8.55
CA VAL A 161 -2.97 -10.68 -7.58
C VAL A 161 -3.22 -11.97 -8.36
N SER A 162 -2.38 -12.97 -8.12
CA SER A 162 -2.48 -14.30 -8.75
C SER A 162 -2.19 -15.39 -7.72
N ARG A 163 -2.65 -16.60 -8.00
CA ARG A 163 -2.23 -17.79 -7.25
C ARG A 163 -0.81 -18.16 -7.68
N ALA A 164 -0.02 -18.64 -6.72
CA ALA A 164 1.28 -19.26 -7.00
C ALA A 164 1.11 -20.58 -7.74
#